data_AF-A0A0A2J9D0-F1
#
_entry.id   AF-A0A0A2J9D0-F1
#
_cell.length_a   1.000
_cell.length_b   1.000
_cell.length_c   1.000
_cell.angle_alpha   90.00
_cell.angle_beta   90.00
_cell.angle_gamma   90.00
#
_symmetry.space_group_name_H-M   'P 1'
#
loop_
_entity.id
_entity.type
_entity.pdbx_description
1 polymer ?
#
loop_
_entity_poly.entity_id
_entity_poly.type
_entity_poly.pdbx_seq_one_letter_code
_entity_poly.pdbx_strand_id
1 'polypeptide(L)'
;MESLAGKRISYTANSLHLSLECLQLILFDRQPIFGQHELPKEFPCRQSLWCRRDADDFVHLYQSDQNLPPTPSTQLDVKKSSEIMAGMDAYRRNLSMLSLYSEERLFLDKMSYSSIWKSSLSSQVTGVPVQEQATHLISTPSALRAMMFQSMDEVFVAIPTSAKPDYIAARDVIHHVLCLLRLVSLHVLESFSGWQGEEAEVDTSTSHMKYWMENNASSARKCLWHAVCVFSTLKAKQKFACHDPLCFLIAFFYIWAFDTLVVASELEKPQASTKEVRLLDTREIQIWIAEGPNTQLNLVGVGNLTGKESSLRLLAEVSQIFSKRKSWSGLCRGLGSAVDQILRKQPTPQGVPEVAPATATVLATAPPTAPQGDSNTQVA
;
A
#
# COMPACT_ATOMS: atom_id res chain seq x y z
N MET A 1 -2.23 -43.54 10.68
CA MET A 1 -1.36 -42.36 10.44
C MET A 1 -1.43 -41.85 9.00
N GLU A 2 -1.39 -42.70 7.97
CA GLU A 2 -1.44 -42.29 6.55
C GLU A 2 -2.70 -41.47 6.17
N SER A 3 -3.87 -41.82 6.71
CA SER A 3 -5.12 -41.05 6.49
C SER A 3 -5.08 -39.62 7.04
N LEU A 4 -4.39 -39.40 8.17
CA LEU A 4 -4.26 -38.08 8.80
C LEU A 4 -3.19 -37.23 8.10
N ALA A 5 -2.11 -37.85 7.65
CA ALA A 5 -1.10 -37.18 6.83
C ALA A 5 -1.67 -36.76 5.46
N GLY A 6 -2.45 -37.62 4.80
CA GLY A 6 -3.12 -37.29 3.54
C GLY A 6 -4.14 -36.15 3.68
N LYS A 7 -4.95 -36.16 4.76
CA LYS A 7 -5.85 -35.04 5.08
C LYS A 7 -5.07 -33.74 5.32
N ARG A 8 -4.00 -33.79 6.14
CA ARG A 8 -3.14 -32.63 6.43
C ARG A 8 -2.59 -31.98 5.16
N ILE A 9 -2.11 -32.78 4.20
CA ILE A 9 -1.56 -32.30 2.93
C ILE A 9 -2.64 -31.66 2.05
N SER A 10 -3.82 -32.29 1.95
CA SER A 10 -4.94 -31.77 1.16
C SER A 10 -5.46 -30.42 1.67
N TYR A 11 -5.63 -30.27 2.99
CA TYR A 11 -6.08 -29.00 3.59
C TYR A 11 -5.04 -27.87 3.42
N THR A 12 -3.74 -28.17 3.54
CA THR A 12 -2.70 -27.15 3.29
C THR A 12 -2.68 -26.67 1.86
N ALA A 13 -2.81 -27.59 0.90
CA ALA A 13 -2.75 -27.27 -0.51
C ALA A 13 -3.91 -26.34 -0.88
N ASN A 14 -5.14 -26.67 -0.47
CA ASN A 14 -6.32 -25.88 -0.80
C ASN A 14 -6.30 -24.48 -0.16
N SER A 15 -5.91 -24.38 1.11
CA SER A 15 -5.84 -23.09 1.82
C SER A 15 -4.73 -22.18 1.30
N LEU A 16 -3.55 -22.75 1.01
CA LEU A 16 -2.46 -22.00 0.39
C LEU A 16 -2.85 -21.54 -1.01
N HIS A 17 -3.50 -22.42 -1.78
CA HIS A 17 -3.96 -22.11 -3.12
C HIS A 17 -4.96 -20.94 -3.11
N LEU A 18 -5.99 -21.00 -2.27
CA LEU A 18 -6.96 -19.91 -2.10
C LEU A 18 -6.26 -18.59 -1.73
N SER A 19 -5.34 -18.62 -0.76
CA SER A 19 -4.61 -17.41 -0.37
C SER A 19 -3.81 -16.80 -1.53
N LEU A 20 -3.22 -17.64 -2.38
CA LEU A 20 -2.46 -17.20 -3.55
C LEU A 20 -3.38 -16.65 -4.64
N GLU A 21 -4.54 -17.26 -4.89
CA GLU A 21 -5.50 -16.76 -5.87
C GLU A 21 -6.09 -15.40 -5.46
N CYS A 22 -6.48 -15.25 -4.18
CA CYS A 22 -6.92 -13.95 -3.68
C CYS A 22 -5.81 -12.89 -3.83
N LEU A 23 -4.58 -13.23 -3.46
CA LEU A 23 -3.43 -12.34 -3.65
C LEU A 23 -3.17 -12.02 -5.12
N GLN A 24 -3.42 -12.97 -6.03
CA GLN A 24 -3.29 -12.75 -7.47
C GLN A 24 -4.34 -11.76 -7.99
N LEU A 25 -5.58 -11.87 -7.52
CA LEU A 25 -6.63 -10.90 -7.82
C LEU A 25 -6.29 -9.51 -7.26
N ILE A 26 -5.76 -9.44 -6.05
CA ILE A 26 -5.48 -8.17 -5.37
C ILE A 26 -4.28 -7.45 -5.97
N LEU A 27 -3.19 -8.19 -6.25
CA LEU A 27 -1.89 -7.63 -6.60
C LEU A 27 -1.61 -7.60 -8.11
N PHE A 28 -2.34 -8.39 -8.90
CA PHE A 28 -2.11 -8.51 -10.34
C PHE A 28 -3.40 -8.46 -11.16
N ASP A 29 -4.54 -8.16 -10.53
CA ASP A 29 -5.85 -8.10 -11.18
C ASP A 29 -6.22 -9.37 -11.97
N ARG A 30 -5.71 -10.53 -11.53
CA ARG A 30 -6.02 -11.83 -12.14
C ARG A 30 -7.22 -12.47 -11.47
N GLN A 31 -8.26 -12.79 -12.24
CA GLN A 31 -9.43 -13.47 -11.70
C GLN A 31 -9.04 -14.84 -11.12
N PRO A 32 -9.53 -15.18 -9.91
CA PRO A 32 -9.39 -16.51 -9.35
C PRO A 32 -9.99 -17.56 -10.29
N ILE A 33 -9.36 -18.73 -10.37
CA ILE A 33 -9.88 -19.84 -11.17
C ILE A 33 -11.08 -20.45 -10.44
N PHE A 34 -11.01 -20.52 -9.10
CA PHE A 34 -12.05 -21.11 -8.28
C PHE A 34 -13.10 -20.09 -7.82
N GLY A 35 -14.36 -20.47 -7.93
CA GLY A 35 -15.45 -19.73 -7.29
C GLY A 35 -15.52 -20.04 -5.79
N GLN A 36 -16.07 -19.13 -4.99
CA GLN A 36 -16.24 -19.33 -3.54
C GLN A 36 -17.01 -20.63 -3.18
N HIS A 37 -17.90 -21.09 -4.08
CA HIS A 37 -18.66 -22.33 -3.94
C HIS A 37 -17.81 -23.60 -4.07
N GLU A 38 -16.60 -23.48 -4.64
CA GLU A 38 -15.63 -24.58 -4.80
C GLU A 38 -14.63 -24.60 -3.65
N LEU A 39 -14.69 -23.63 -2.74
CA LEU A 39 -13.82 -23.58 -1.57
C LEU A 39 -14.23 -24.63 -0.55
N PRO A 40 -13.25 -25.20 0.18
CA PRO A 40 -13.55 -26.05 1.33
C PRO A 40 -14.50 -25.31 2.29
N LYS A 41 -15.56 -26.00 2.72
CA LYS A 41 -16.50 -25.46 3.72
C LYS A 41 -15.84 -25.15 5.06
N GLU A 42 -14.68 -25.76 5.32
CA GLU A 42 -13.92 -25.63 6.56
C GLU A 42 -12.61 -24.88 6.33
N PHE A 43 -12.32 -23.90 7.18
CA PHE A 43 -11.01 -23.28 7.24
C PHE A 43 -9.92 -24.32 7.57
N PRO A 44 -8.68 -24.16 7.08
CA PRO A 44 -7.52 -24.98 7.47
C PRO A 44 -7.44 -25.10 9.00
N CYS A 45 -6.88 -26.19 9.55
CA CYS A 45 -6.71 -26.40 11.01
C CYS A 45 -6.09 -25.17 11.72
N ARG A 46 -6.27 -25.01 13.03
CA ARG A 46 -5.71 -23.85 13.78
C ARG A 46 -4.19 -23.75 13.58
N GLN A 47 -3.65 -22.53 13.49
CA GLN A 47 -2.19 -22.28 13.36
C GLN A 47 -1.35 -23.08 14.38
N SER A 48 -1.86 -23.25 15.60
CA SER A 48 -1.24 -24.01 16.68
C SER A 48 -0.98 -25.48 16.35
N LEU A 49 -1.78 -26.11 15.49
CA LEU A 49 -1.58 -27.48 15.01
C LEU A 49 -0.42 -27.55 14.01
N TRP A 50 -0.25 -26.52 13.19
CA TRP A 50 0.77 -26.46 12.15
C TRP A 50 2.17 -26.20 12.69
N CYS A 51 2.28 -25.47 13.80
CA CYS A 51 3.55 -25.14 14.42
C CYS A 51 4.15 -26.30 15.25
N ARG A 52 3.43 -27.41 15.43
CA ARG A 52 3.94 -28.58 16.16
C ARG A 52 4.94 -29.35 15.31
N ARG A 53 6.11 -29.60 15.90
CA ARG A 53 7.21 -30.37 15.30
C ARG A 53 7.13 -31.86 15.63
N ASP A 54 6.36 -32.21 16.64
CA ASP A 54 6.18 -33.57 17.14
C ASP A 54 4.82 -34.15 16.69
N ALA A 55 4.81 -35.45 16.35
CA ALA A 55 3.65 -36.13 15.80
C ALA A 55 2.61 -36.49 16.88
N ASP A 56 3.06 -36.84 18.08
CA ASP A 56 2.18 -37.20 19.19
C ASP A 56 1.49 -35.95 19.74
N ASP A 57 2.22 -34.83 19.84
CA ASP A 57 1.68 -33.51 20.14
C ASP A 57 0.60 -33.09 19.12
N PHE A 58 0.85 -33.33 17.83
CA PHE A 58 -0.11 -33.03 16.77
C PHE A 58 -1.39 -33.85 16.94
N VAL A 59 -1.27 -35.16 17.19
CA VAL A 59 -2.43 -36.05 17.34
C VAL A 59 -3.25 -35.68 18.58
N HIS A 60 -2.60 -35.44 19.72
CA HIS A 60 -3.27 -35.05 20.95
C HIS A 60 -4.05 -33.74 20.80
N LEU A 61 -3.42 -32.73 20.17
CA LEU A 61 -4.05 -31.43 19.95
C LEU A 61 -5.16 -31.52 18.89
N TYR A 62 -4.98 -32.32 17.84
CA TYR A 62 -5.98 -32.54 16.79
C TYR A 62 -7.24 -33.23 17.33
N GLN A 63 -7.07 -34.27 18.16
CA GLN A 63 -8.17 -34.94 18.85
C GLN A 63 -8.90 -34.00 19.80
N SER A 64 -8.16 -33.13 20.50
CA SER A 64 -8.74 -32.07 21.34
C SER A 64 -9.52 -31.03 20.52
N ASP A 65 -9.06 -30.69 19.31
CA ASP A 65 -9.71 -29.73 18.40
C ASP A 65 -10.99 -30.32 17.75
N GLN A 66 -11.09 -31.64 17.59
CA GLN A 66 -12.33 -32.29 17.11
C GLN A 66 -13.48 -32.25 18.13
N ASN A 67 -13.17 -32.07 19.42
CA ASN A 67 -14.16 -31.93 20.47
C ASN A 67 -14.70 -30.49 20.61
N LEU A 68 -14.16 -29.55 19.83
CA LEU A 68 -14.64 -28.17 19.77
C LEU A 68 -15.73 -28.02 18.69
N PRO A 69 -16.61 -27.01 18.81
CA PRO A 69 -17.61 -26.72 17.79
C PRO A 69 -16.97 -26.60 16.41
N PRO A 70 -17.66 -27.05 15.34
CA PRO A 70 -17.13 -27.03 13.99
C PRO A 70 -16.67 -25.62 13.59
N THR A 71 -15.54 -25.57 12.88
CA THR A 71 -14.99 -24.33 12.35
C THR A 71 -16.07 -23.61 11.54
N PRO A 72 -16.27 -22.29 11.73
CA PRO A 72 -17.30 -21.55 11.01
C PRO A 72 -17.12 -21.72 9.50
N SER A 73 -18.26 -21.87 8.81
CA SER A 73 -18.31 -22.05 7.36
C SER A 73 -17.60 -20.91 6.63
N THR A 74 -17.01 -21.20 5.47
CA THR A 74 -16.54 -20.20 4.50
C THR A 74 -17.68 -19.35 3.92
N GLN A 75 -18.95 -19.77 4.07
CA GLN A 75 -20.12 -18.91 3.87
C GLN A 75 -20.31 -18.01 5.09
N LEU A 76 -19.62 -16.86 5.09
CA LEU A 76 -19.66 -15.92 6.19
C LEU A 76 -20.89 -15.01 6.08
N ASP A 77 -21.78 -15.08 7.07
CA ASP A 77 -22.73 -13.99 7.32
C ASP A 77 -21.93 -12.75 7.74
N VAL A 78 -21.95 -11.70 6.91
CA VAL A 78 -21.18 -10.46 7.12
C VAL A 78 -21.45 -9.89 8.51
N LYS A 79 -22.67 -10.07 9.06
CA LYS A 79 -23.03 -9.59 10.41
C LYS A 79 -22.38 -10.37 11.56
N LYS A 80 -21.99 -11.63 11.35
CA LYS A 80 -21.33 -12.49 12.35
C LYS A 80 -19.83 -12.63 12.12
N SER A 81 -19.34 -12.10 11.01
CA SER A 81 -17.95 -12.22 10.57
C SER A 81 -16.95 -11.67 11.59
N SER A 82 -17.24 -10.52 12.21
CA SER A 82 -16.37 -9.89 13.20
C SER A 82 -16.20 -10.73 14.47
N GLU A 83 -17.29 -11.30 14.99
CA GLU A 83 -17.32 -12.20 16.13
C GLU A 83 -16.60 -13.52 15.83
N ILE A 84 -16.84 -14.08 14.64
CA ILE A 84 -16.17 -15.29 14.16
C ILE A 84 -14.65 -15.06 14.06
N MET A 85 -14.23 -13.94 13.48
CA MET A 85 -12.82 -13.62 13.25
C MET A 85 -12.07 -13.28 14.54
N ALA A 86 -12.76 -12.79 15.58
CA ALA A 86 -12.22 -12.59 16.92
C ALA A 86 -11.55 -13.86 17.48
N GLY A 87 -12.18 -15.01 17.25
CA GLY A 87 -11.72 -16.32 17.73
C GLY A 87 -10.71 -17.03 16.84
N MET A 88 -10.40 -16.49 15.65
CA MET A 88 -9.48 -17.10 14.68
C MET A 88 -8.01 -16.82 15.03
N ASP A 89 -7.09 -17.62 14.50
CA ASP A 89 -5.67 -17.25 14.46
C ASP A 89 -5.39 -16.27 13.31
N ALA A 90 -4.18 -15.68 13.30
CA ALA A 90 -3.82 -14.64 12.32
C ALA A 90 -3.88 -15.14 10.87
N TYR A 91 -3.48 -16.39 10.62
CA TYR A 91 -3.52 -16.96 9.27
C TYR A 91 -4.95 -17.11 8.77
N ARG A 92 -5.82 -17.71 9.60
CA ARG A 92 -7.25 -17.87 9.30
C ARG A 92 -7.94 -16.52 9.08
N ARG A 93 -7.67 -15.52 9.92
CA ARG A 93 -8.20 -14.15 9.72
C ARG A 93 -7.76 -13.55 8.39
N ASN A 94 -6.48 -13.64 8.05
CA ASN A 94 -5.98 -13.11 6.78
C ASN A 94 -6.64 -13.77 5.59
N LEU A 95 -6.84 -15.09 5.64
CA LEU A 95 -7.57 -15.81 4.61
C LEU A 95 -9.02 -15.32 4.48
N SER A 96 -9.72 -15.11 5.60
CA SER A 96 -11.07 -14.56 5.59
C SER A 96 -11.13 -13.14 5.01
N MET A 97 -10.23 -12.24 5.41
CA MET A 97 -10.18 -10.88 4.86
C MET A 97 -9.91 -10.89 3.35
N LEU A 98 -8.96 -11.72 2.91
CA LEU A 98 -8.64 -11.89 1.50
C LEU A 98 -9.84 -12.41 0.70
N SER A 99 -10.56 -13.41 1.22
CA SER A 99 -11.77 -13.97 0.58
C SER A 99 -12.86 -12.91 0.46
N LEU A 100 -13.20 -12.24 1.57
CA LEU A 100 -14.26 -11.24 1.60
C LEU A 100 -13.97 -10.06 0.66
N TYR A 101 -12.72 -9.56 0.65
CA TYR A 101 -12.33 -8.53 -0.31
C TYR A 101 -12.38 -9.01 -1.76
N SER A 102 -11.93 -10.24 -2.03
CA SER A 102 -11.98 -10.81 -3.39
C SER A 102 -13.42 -10.92 -3.89
N GLU A 103 -14.35 -11.33 -3.02
CA GLU A 103 -15.77 -11.41 -3.32
C GLU A 103 -16.38 -10.04 -3.59
N GLU A 104 -16.12 -9.06 -2.72
CA GLU A 104 -16.55 -7.67 -2.92
C GLU A 104 -16.07 -7.17 -4.29
N ARG A 105 -14.79 -7.39 -4.61
CA ARG A 105 -14.18 -6.95 -5.86
C ARG A 105 -14.80 -7.63 -7.09
N LEU A 106 -14.91 -8.96 -7.09
CA LEU A 106 -15.51 -9.73 -8.20
C LEU A 106 -16.99 -9.39 -8.39
N PHE A 107 -17.71 -9.13 -7.30
CA PHE A 107 -19.11 -8.73 -7.37
C PHE A 107 -19.28 -7.35 -8.00
N LEU A 108 -18.47 -6.36 -7.55
CA LEU A 108 -18.46 -5.01 -8.13
C LEU A 108 -18.09 -5.02 -9.62
N ASP A 109 -17.11 -5.85 -9.99
CA ASP A 109 -16.69 -6.06 -11.38
C ASP A 109 -17.85 -6.58 -12.24
N LYS A 110 -18.50 -7.68 -11.81
CA LYS A 110 -19.68 -8.25 -12.49
C LYS A 110 -20.83 -7.24 -12.64
N MET A 111 -21.09 -6.43 -11.62
CA MET A 111 -22.13 -5.38 -11.70
C MET A 111 -21.78 -4.29 -12.69
N SER A 112 -20.50 -3.95 -12.84
CA SER A 112 -20.06 -2.90 -13.77
C SER A 112 -20.32 -3.27 -15.24
N TYR A 113 -20.28 -4.56 -15.57
CA TYR A 113 -20.47 -5.07 -16.93
C TYR A 113 -21.89 -5.55 -17.25
N SER A 114 -22.69 -5.95 -16.25
CA SER A 114 -24.02 -6.52 -16.53
C SER A 114 -25.10 -5.47 -16.74
N SER A 115 -25.68 -5.44 -17.94
CA SER A 115 -26.86 -4.62 -18.27
C SER A 115 -28.11 -5.02 -17.48
N ILE A 116 -28.25 -6.30 -17.12
CA ILE A 116 -29.37 -6.86 -16.35
C ILE A 116 -29.35 -6.32 -14.91
N TRP A 117 -28.17 -6.27 -14.28
CA TRP A 117 -28.04 -5.68 -12.94
C TRP A 117 -28.26 -4.16 -12.97
N LYS A 118 -27.78 -3.48 -14.02
CA LYS A 118 -28.04 -2.04 -14.22
C LYS A 118 -29.54 -1.75 -14.35
N SER A 119 -30.28 -2.55 -15.11
CA SER A 119 -31.73 -2.36 -15.31
C SER A 119 -32.59 -2.83 -14.13
N SER A 120 -32.19 -3.87 -13.41
CA SER A 120 -32.91 -4.35 -12.22
C SER A 120 -32.74 -3.44 -11.00
N LEU A 121 -31.66 -2.66 -10.93
CA LEU A 121 -31.43 -1.71 -9.84
C LEU A 121 -31.99 -0.33 -10.16
N SER A 122 -32.01 0.09 -11.43
CA SER A 122 -32.66 1.33 -11.84
C SER A 122 -34.18 1.30 -11.61
N SER A 123 -34.81 0.12 -11.65
CA SER A 123 -36.23 -0.05 -11.33
C SER A 123 -36.55 0.00 -9.83
N GLN A 124 -35.56 -0.20 -8.96
CA GLN A 124 -35.73 -0.17 -7.49
C GLN A 124 -35.37 1.19 -6.86
N VAL A 125 -34.66 2.07 -7.58
CA VAL A 125 -34.29 3.41 -7.11
C VAL A 125 -35.17 4.45 -7.81
N THR A 126 -36.46 4.45 -7.50
CA THR A 126 -37.39 5.53 -7.88
C THR A 126 -37.35 6.61 -6.80
N GLY A 127 -36.68 7.74 -7.06
CA GLY A 127 -36.79 8.88 -6.14
C GLY A 127 -35.89 10.11 -6.31
N VAL A 128 -34.91 10.16 -7.22
CA VAL A 128 -34.07 11.36 -7.37
C VAL A 128 -34.01 11.78 -8.85
N PRO A 129 -34.33 13.05 -9.18
CA PRO A 129 -34.28 13.53 -10.55
C PRO A 129 -32.82 13.62 -11.02
N VAL A 130 -32.50 12.87 -12.07
CA VAL A 130 -31.21 12.85 -12.76
C VAL A 130 -31.18 14.03 -13.73
N GLN A 131 -30.37 15.05 -13.42
CA GLN A 131 -30.00 16.05 -14.42
C GLN A 131 -28.82 15.49 -15.23
N GLU A 132 -29.06 15.32 -16.52
CA GLU A 132 -28.12 14.80 -17.51
C GLU A 132 -26.88 15.69 -17.63
N GLN A 133 -25.71 15.15 -17.29
CA GLN A 133 -24.45 15.54 -17.90
C GLN A 133 -23.55 14.32 -17.99
N ALA A 134 -23.55 13.74 -19.19
CA ALA A 134 -22.71 12.64 -19.59
C ALA A 134 -21.26 13.10 -19.71
N THR A 135 -20.38 12.57 -18.85
CA THR A 135 -18.97 12.28 -19.21
C THR A 135 -18.51 11.02 -18.48
N HIS A 136 -18.47 9.93 -19.25
CA HIS A 136 -17.59 8.76 -19.17
C HIS A 136 -17.15 8.16 -17.80
N LEU A 137 -17.58 6.88 -17.66
CA LEU A 137 -17.00 5.74 -16.93
C LEU A 137 -17.36 5.58 -15.44
N ILE A 138 -18.04 4.45 -15.17
CA ILE A 138 -18.33 3.81 -13.86
C ILE A 138 -19.43 4.49 -13.01
N SER A 139 -20.66 4.54 -13.52
CA SER A 139 -21.84 4.67 -12.63
C SER A 139 -22.45 3.28 -12.38
N THR A 140 -21.83 2.49 -11.51
CA THR A 140 -22.58 1.49 -10.71
C THR A 140 -23.54 2.24 -9.79
N PRO A 141 -24.74 1.72 -9.46
CA PRO A 141 -25.67 2.39 -8.55
C PRO A 141 -24.99 2.62 -7.20
N SER A 142 -24.62 3.88 -6.93
CA SER A 142 -23.77 4.30 -5.82
C SER A 142 -24.30 3.85 -4.46
N ALA A 143 -25.61 3.70 -4.31
CA ALA A 143 -26.28 3.27 -3.07
C ALA A 143 -25.99 1.81 -2.68
N LEU A 144 -25.97 0.87 -3.64
CA LEU A 144 -25.71 -0.54 -3.34
C LEU A 144 -24.22 -0.76 -3.05
N ARG A 145 -23.35 -0.06 -3.80
CA ARG A 145 -21.92 0.02 -3.48
C ARG A 145 -21.75 0.59 -2.07
N ALA A 146 -22.38 1.70 -1.73
CA ALA A 146 -22.30 2.30 -0.38
C ALA A 146 -22.78 1.35 0.72
N MET A 147 -23.89 0.64 0.52
CA MET A 147 -24.41 -0.33 1.49
C MET A 147 -23.46 -1.51 1.72
N MET A 148 -22.90 -2.08 0.64
CA MET A 148 -21.90 -3.15 0.76
C MET A 148 -20.60 -2.65 1.40
N PHE A 149 -20.14 -1.47 0.98
CA PHE A 149 -18.96 -0.84 1.56
C PHE A 149 -19.13 -0.60 3.06
N GLN A 150 -20.31 -0.13 3.49
CA GLN A 150 -20.64 0.11 4.89
C GLN A 150 -20.67 -1.19 5.70
N SER A 151 -21.34 -2.22 5.20
CA SER A 151 -21.40 -3.54 5.84
C SER A 151 -20.00 -4.14 6.01
N MET A 152 -19.15 -4.02 4.99
CA MET A 152 -17.76 -4.49 5.04
C MET A 152 -16.88 -3.59 5.91
N ASP A 153 -17.09 -2.27 5.93
CA ASP A 153 -16.38 -1.35 6.82
C ASP A 153 -16.60 -1.70 8.29
N GLU A 154 -17.82 -2.07 8.67
CA GLU A 154 -18.12 -2.56 10.02
C GLU A 154 -17.28 -3.81 10.36
N VAL A 155 -17.11 -4.73 9.42
CA VAL A 155 -16.27 -5.93 9.58
C VAL A 155 -14.79 -5.55 9.74
N PHE A 156 -14.25 -4.76 8.82
CA PHE A 156 -12.84 -4.35 8.86
C PHE A 156 -12.51 -3.50 10.09
N VAL A 157 -13.45 -2.70 10.61
CA VAL A 157 -13.28 -1.91 11.83
C VAL A 157 -13.41 -2.76 13.10
N ALA A 158 -14.23 -3.81 13.10
CA ALA A 158 -14.43 -4.68 14.27
C ALA A 158 -13.34 -5.76 14.45
N ILE A 159 -12.61 -6.12 13.39
CA ILE A 159 -11.52 -7.11 13.46
C ILE A 159 -10.37 -6.69 14.41
N PRO A 160 -9.90 -5.43 14.39
CA PRO A 160 -8.88 -4.95 15.33
C PRO A 160 -9.27 -4.99 16.81
N THR A 161 -10.55 -4.80 17.12
CA THR A 161 -11.03 -4.62 18.51
C THR A 161 -11.42 -5.94 19.17
N SER A 162 -11.71 -6.98 18.39
CA SER A 162 -12.19 -8.26 18.91
C SER A 162 -11.07 -9.28 19.21
N ALA A 163 -9.83 -9.01 18.80
CA ALA A 163 -8.74 -9.95 18.93
C ALA A 163 -8.06 -9.91 20.33
N LYS A 164 -7.55 -11.07 20.77
CA LYS A 164 -6.74 -11.22 21.99
C LYS A 164 -5.52 -10.27 21.99
N PRO A 165 -5.00 -9.86 23.17
CA PRO A 165 -3.92 -8.86 23.30
C PRO A 165 -2.62 -9.17 22.53
N ASP A 166 -2.39 -10.44 22.15
CA ASP A 166 -1.23 -10.83 21.34
C ASP A 166 -1.36 -10.46 19.85
N TYR A 167 -2.56 -10.10 19.38
CA TYR A 167 -2.80 -9.65 18.02
C TYR A 167 -2.86 -8.12 17.98
N ILE A 168 -1.74 -7.52 17.55
CA ILE A 168 -1.70 -6.09 17.27
C ILE A 168 -2.18 -5.93 15.81
N ALA A 169 -3.47 -5.71 15.61
CA ALA A 169 -4.05 -5.44 14.29
C ALA A 169 -3.34 -4.30 13.54
N ALA A 170 -2.76 -3.35 14.28
CA ALA A 170 -1.90 -2.29 13.73
C ALA A 170 -0.61 -2.81 13.02
N ARG A 171 -0.30 -4.11 13.15
CA ARG A 171 0.82 -4.78 12.48
C ARG A 171 0.37 -5.79 11.41
N ASP A 172 -0.93 -5.88 11.13
CA ASP A 172 -1.43 -6.79 10.11
C ASP A 172 -1.38 -6.13 8.73
N VAL A 173 -0.35 -6.52 7.96
CA VAL A 173 -0.07 -5.97 6.63
C VAL A 173 -1.25 -6.18 5.69
N ILE A 174 -1.88 -7.35 5.71
CA ILE A 174 -2.99 -7.66 4.79
C ILE A 174 -4.19 -6.79 5.12
N HIS A 175 -4.55 -6.68 6.40
CA HIS A 175 -5.62 -5.79 6.84
C HIS A 175 -5.43 -4.36 6.31
N HIS A 176 -4.26 -3.75 6.57
CA HIS A 176 -4.02 -2.38 6.17
C HIS A 176 -3.97 -2.19 4.65
N VAL A 177 -3.40 -3.14 3.89
CA VAL A 177 -3.39 -3.09 2.42
C VAL A 177 -4.81 -3.16 1.87
N LEU A 178 -5.66 -4.05 2.40
CA LEU A 178 -7.04 -4.16 1.95
C LEU A 178 -7.83 -2.89 2.26
N CYS A 179 -7.71 -2.32 3.46
CA CYS A 179 -8.34 -1.04 3.79
C CYS A 179 -7.91 0.09 2.84
N LEU A 180 -6.64 0.11 2.41
CA LEU A 180 -6.14 1.06 1.43
C LEU A 180 -6.74 0.82 0.05
N LEU A 181 -6.70 -0.42 -0.44
CA LEU A 181 -7.15 -0.80 -1.79
C LEU A 181 -8.67 -0.78 -1.97
N ARG A 182 -9.45 -0.73 -0.89
CA ARG A 182 -10.91 -0.48 -0.96
C ARG A 182 -11.20 0.97 -1.37
N LEU A 183 -10.34 1.91 -0.99
CA LEU A 183 -10.54 3.34 -1.24
C LEU A 183 -9.79 3.86 -2.46
N VAL A 184 -8.57 3.36 -2.69
CA VAL A 184 -7.74 3.76 -3.84
C VAL A 184 -7.26 2.52 -4.57
N SER A 185 -7.63 2.39 -5.85
CA SER A 185 -7.26 1.21 -6.64
C SER A 185 -5.75 1.16 -6.90
N LEU A 186 -5.23 -0.06 -7.02
CA LEU A 186 -3.83 -0.30 -7.36
C LEU A 186 -3.43 0.39 -8.66
N HIS A 187 -4.27 0.28 -9.69
CA HIS A 187 -4.06 0.93 -10.99
C HIS A 187 -3.86 2.44 -10.87
N VAL A 188 -4.64 3.15 -10.04
CA VAL A 188 -4.48 4.60 -9.88
C VAL A 188 -3.12 4.95 -9.27
N LEU A 189 -2.64 4.14 -8.31
CA LEU A 189 -1.33 4.30 -7.69
C LEU A 189 -0.18 4.01 -8.67
N GLU A 190 -0.34 2.96 -9.49
CA GLU A 190 0.62 2.58 -10.51
C GLU A 190 0.70 3.62 -11.64
N SER A 191 -0.43 4.10 -12.15
CA SER A 191 -0.48 5.15 -13.17
C SER A 191 0.11 6.47 -12.64
N PHE A 192 -0.17 6.85 -11.39
CA PHE A 192 0.46 8.02 -10.75
C PHE A 192 2.00 7.93 -10.74
N SER A 193 2.54 6.73 -10.47
CA SER A 193 3.99 6.56 -10.37
C SER A 193 4.74 6.73 -11.69
N GLY A 194 4.03 6.74 -12.83
CA GLY A 194 4.64 6.73 -14.16
C GLY A 194 5.46 5.48 -14.46
N TRP A 195 5.27 4.41 -13.69
CA TRP A 195 5.99 3.14 -13.86
C TRP A 195 5.57 2.42 -15.15
N GLN A 196 4.31 2.53 -15.54
CA GLN A 196 3.71 1.77 -16.64
C GLN A 196 2.90 2.62 -17.65
N GLY A 197 2.71 3.92 -17.42
CA GLY A 197 1.81 4.77 -18.21
C GLY A 197 2.51 5.80 -19.11
N GLU A 198 1.80 6.24 -20.14
CA GLU A 198 2.16 7.42 -20.94
C GLU A 198 1.98 8.71 -20.13
N GLU A 199 2.72 9.77 -20.46
CA GLU A 199 2.71 11.04 -19.71
C GLU A 199 1.28 11.62 -19.53
N ALA A 200 0.43 11.50 -20.56
CA ALA A 200 -0.97 11.90 -20.49
C ALA A 200 -1.82 11.08 -19.49
N GLU A 201 -1.52 9.79 -19.32
CA GLU A 201 -2.19 8.92 -18.34
C GLU A 201 -1.75 9.26 -16.91
N VAL A 202 -0.46 9.59 -16.75
CA VAL A 202 0.11 10.06 -15.48
C VAL A 202 -0.57 11.35 -15.04
N ASP A 203 -0.69 12.34 -15.94
CA ASP A 203 -1.32 13.63 -15.65
C ASP A 203 -2.81 13.48 -15.29
N THR A 204 -3.53 12.63 -16.03
CA THR A 204 -4.95 12.34 -15.79
C THR A 204 -5.13 11.67 -14.43
N SER A 205 -4.32 10.65 -14.13
CA SER A 205 -4.37 9.91 -12.86
C SER A 205 -3.98 10.80 -11.67
N THR A 206 -2.98 11.65 -11.86
CA THR A 206 -2.52 12.63 -10.86
C THR A 206 -3.62 13.63 -10.53
N SER A 207 -4.25 14.21 -11.56
CA SER A 207 -5.35 15.18 -11.41
C SER A 207 -6.56 14.54 -10.71
N HIS A 208 -6.94 13.33 -11.13
CA HIS A 208 -8.03 12.58 -10.54
C HIS A 208 -7.76 12.22 -9.07
N MET A 209 -6.56 11.75 -8.75
CA MET A 209 -6.19 11.39 -7.38
C MET A 209 -6.12 12.61 -6.47
N LYS A 210 -5.56 13.73 -6.95
CA LYS A 210 -5.57 15.01 -6.22
C LYS A 210 -6.99 15.45 -5.91
N TYR A 211 -7.85 15.49 -6.93
CA TYR A 211 -9.27 15.83 -6.76
C TYR A 211 -9.96 14.91 -5.75
N TRP A 212 -9.75 13.60 -5.83
CA TRP A 212 -10.33 12.65 -4.88
C TRP A 212 -9.85 12.91 -3.44
N MET A 213 -8.55 13.13 -3.24
CA MET A 213 -7.97 13.38 -1.91
C MET A 213 -8.50 14.67 -1.28
N GLU A 214 -8.67 15.73 -2.09
CA GLU A 214 -9.23 17.01 -1.64
C GLU A 214 -10.71 16.87 -1.23
N ASN A 215 -11.52 16.16 -2.02
CA ASN A 215 -12.93 15.94 -1.74
C ASN A 215 -13.20 14.90 -0.63
N ASN A 216 -12.21 14.05 -0.32
CA ASN A 216 -12.34 12.97 0.66
C ASN A 216 -11.23 13.03 1.73
N ALA A 217 -10.92 14.23 2.23
CA ALA A 217 -9.74 14.49 3.07
C ALA A 217 -9.60 13.58 4.30
N SER A 218 -10.68 13.26 5.01
CA SER A 218 -10.64 12.32 6.15
C SER A 218 -10.24 10.91 5.70
N SER A 219 -10.86 10.40 4.63
CA SER A 219 -10.55 9.10 4.06
C SER A 219 -9.12 9.04 3.53
N ALA A 220 -8.64 10.09 2.86
CA ALA A 220 -7.27 10.17 2.37
C ALA A 220 -6.25 10.11 3.51
N ARG A 221 -6.48 10.84 4.61
CA ARG A 221 -5.65 10.78 5.82
C ARG A 221 -5.68 9.40 6.48
N LYS A 222 -6.85 8.74 6.52
CA LYS A 222 -6.99 7.38 7.02
C LYS A 222 -6.21 6.38 6.16
N CYS A 223 -6.26 6.50 4.84
CA CYS A 223 -5.43 5.69 3.92
C CYS A 223 -3.94 5.91 4.16
N LEU A 224 -3.50 7.15 4.41
CA LEU A 224 -2.10 7.43 4.76
C LEU A 224 -1.69 6.67 6.02
N TRP A 225 -2.53 6.68 7.05
CA TRP A 225 -2.26 5.91 8.27
C TRP A 225 -2.13 4.40 7.98
N HIS A 226 -3.03 3.80 7.20
CA HIS A 226 -2.90 2.39 6.78
C HIS A 226 -1.59 2.14 6.02
N ALA A 227 -1.22 3.01 5.09
CA ALA A 227 0.03 2.91 4.34
C ALA A 227 1.26 2.98 5.27
N VAL A 228 1.26 3.88 6.25
CA VAL A 228 2.35 4.01 7.23
C VAL A 228 2.46 2.79 8.13
N CYS A 229 1.35 2.18 8.54
CA CYS A 229 1.35 0.93 9.29
C CYS A 229 2.01 -0.21 8.49
N VAL A 230 1.67 -0.34 7.20
CA VAL A 230 2.30 -1.33 6.30
C VAL A 230 3.80 -1.05 6.15
N PHE A 231 4.16 0.20 5.82
CA PHE A 231 5.54 0.62 5.62
C PHE A 231 6.39 0.32 6.85
N SER A 232 5.93 0.73 8.03
CA SER A 232 6.66 0.58 9.29
C SER A 232 6.79 -0.88 9.70
N THR A 233 5.72 -1.67 9.54
CA THR A 233 5.72 -3.10 9.85
C THR A 233 6.69 -3.86 8.97
N LEU A 234 6.64 -3.65 7.65
CA LEU A 234 7.50 -4.34 6.69
C LEU A 234 8.94 -3.83 6.73
N LYS A 235 9.19 -2.56 7.03
CA LYS A 235 10.54 -2.04 7.29
C LYS A 235 11.22 -2.79 8.43
N ALA A 236 10.51 -3.03 9.54
CA ALA A 236 11.04 -3.77 10.69
C ALA A 236 11.10 -5.29 10.49
N LYS A 237 10.33 -5.86 9.56
CA LYS A 237 10.24 -7.30 9.32
C LYS A 237 11.57 -7.85 8.78
N GLN A 238 12.11 -8.91 9.38
CA GLN A 238 13.40 -9.48 8.96
C GLN A 238 13.31 -10.31 7.67
N LYS A 239 12.26 -11.13 7.54
CA LYS A 239 12.05 -12.04 6.41
C LYS A 239 10.74 -11.73 5.71
N PHE A 240 10.82 -11.46 4.42
CA PHE A 240 9.65 -11.18 3.60
C PHE A 240 8.93 -12.48 3.19
N ALA A 241 7.61 -12.48 3.33
CA ALA A 241 6.70 -13.37 2.64
C ALA A 241 6.60 -12.99 1.15
N CYS A 242 5.97 -13.84 0.33
CA CYS A 242 5.88 -13.63 -1.12
C CYS A 242 5.18 -12.32 -1.53
N HIS A 243 4.16 -11.89 -0.78
CA HIS A 243 3.38 -10.69 -1.07
C HIS A 243 3.97 -9.41 -0.45
N ASP A 244 4.84 -9.53 0.56
CA ASP A 244 5.37 -8.38 1.30
C ASP A 244 6.04 -7.33 0.38
N PRO A 245 6.85 -7.68 -0.64
CA PRO A 245 7.45 -6.67 -1.52
C PRO A 245 6.41 -5.80 -2.23
N LEU A 246 5.30 -6.40 -2.67
CA LEU A 246 4.23 -5.71 -3.39
C LEU A 246 3.37 -4.89 -2.43
N CYS A 247 3.02 -5.44 -1.27
CA CYS A 247 2.37 -4.69 -0.20
C CYS A 247 3.18 -3.47 0.24
N PHE A 248 4.51 -3.61 0.32
CA PHE A 248 5.42 -2.51 0.62
C PHE A 248 5.38 -1.43 -0.47
N LEU A 249 5.33 -1.83 -1.73
CA LEU A 249 5.26 -0.92 -2.88
C LEU A 249 3.94 -0.14 -2.90
N ILE A 250 2.81 -0.81 -2.63
CA ILE A 250 1.49 -0.16 -2.52
C ILE A 250 1.50 0.93 -1.45
N ALA A 251 2.01 0.60 -0.26
CA ALA A 251 2.15 1.55 0.82
C ALA A 251 3.05 2.73 0.45
N PHE A 252 4.20 2.43 -0.18
CA PHE A 252 5.11 3.44 -0.70
C PHE A 252 4.43 4.39 -1.69
N PHE A 253 3.75 3.87 -2.72
CA PHE A 253 3.08 4.70 -3.73
C PHE A 253 2.04 5.61 -3.09
N TYR A 254 1.27 5.11 -2.13
CA TYR A 254 0.27 5.94 -1.46
C TYR A 254 0.91 7.05 -0.61
N ILE A 255 1.94 6.74 0.19
CA ILE A 255 2.66 7.74 0.99
C ILE A 255 3.25 8.81 0.07
N TRP A 256 3.88 8.39 -1.02
CA TRP A 256 4.49 9.29 -2.00
C TRP A 256 3.46 10.18 -2.70
N ALA A 257 2.33 9.61 -3.11
CA ALA A 257 1.21 10.35 -3.68
C ALA A 257 0.66 11.40 -2.72
N PHE A 258 0.38 11.01 -1.47
CA PHE A 258 -0.15 11.92 -0.46
C PHE A 258 0.82 13.06 -0.15
N ASP A 259 2.11 12.75 -0.02
CA ASP A 259 3.18 13.74 0.20
C ASP A 259 3.27 14.74 -0.96
N THR A 260 3.23 14.26 -2.19
CA THR A 260 3.35 15.10 -3.39
C THR A 260 2.09 15.95 -3.65
N LEU A 261 0.90 15.39 -3.48
CA LEU A 261 -0.35 16.02 -3.92
C LEU A 261 -1.05 16.83 -2.83
N VAL A 262 -0.92 16.38 -1.56
CA VAL A 262 -1.59 17.02 -0.43
C VAL A 262 -0.59 17.83 0.38
N VAL A 263 0.48 17.22 0.86
CA VAL A 263 1.43 17.90 1.77
C VAL A 263 2.12 19.07 1.09
N ALA A 264 2.59 18.90 -0.15
CA ALA A 264 3.21 20.00 -0.91
C ALA A 264 2.25 21.18 -1.10
N SER A 265 0.98 20.91 -1.43
CA SER A 265 -0.07 21.93 -1.63
C SER A 265 -0.41 22.67 -0.33
N GLU A 266 -0.42 21.97 0.81
CA GLU A 266 -0.67 22.59 2.13
C GLU A 266 0.51 23.45 2.59
N LEU A 267 1.75 23.10 2.23
CA LEU A 267 2.94 23.86 2.61
C LEU A 267 3.04 25.22 1.91
N GLU A 268 2.42 25.37 0.73
CA GLU A 268 2.30 26.65 0.02
C GLU A 268 1.30 27.61 0.69
N LYS A 269 0.44 27.11 1.60
CA LYS A 269 -0.56 27.94 2.29
C LYS A 269 0.09 28.67 3.48
N PRO A 270 -0.16 29.98 3.68
CA PRO A 270 0.49 30.80 4.73
C PRO A 270 0.21 30.43 6.19
N GLN A 271 -0.48 29.31 6.49
CA GLN A 271 -0.89 28.92 7.84
C GLN A 271 -0.17 27.66 8.31
N ALA A 272 1.14 27.76 8.55
CA ALA A 272 1.88 26.66 9.18
C ALA A 272 1.61 26.65 10.69
N SER A 273 0.92 25.62 11.19
CA SER A 273 1.00 25.32 12.62
C SER A 273 2.37 24.67 12.92
N THR A 274 2.88 24.91 14.13
CA THR A 274 4.13 24.31 14.62
C THR A 274 3.94 22.91 15.19
N LYS A 275 2.71 22.36 15.16
CA LYS A 275 2.43 21.04 15.71
C LYS A 275 2.93 19.96 14.74
N GLU A 276 3.78 19.08 15.25
CA GLU A 276 4.23 17.88 14.54
C GLU A 276 3.40 16.67 15.02
N VAL A 277 2.94 15.84 14.09
CA VAL A 277 2.28 14.56 14.37
C VAL A 277 3.13 13.43 13.83
N ARG A 278 3.44 12.49 14.71
CA ARG A 278 4.15 11.26 14.35
C ARG A 278 3.14 10.26 13.82
N LEU A 279 3.32 9.80 12.57
CA LEU A 279 2.31 9.01 11.85
C LEU A 279 2.03 7.61 12.44
N LEU A 280 2.77 7.19 13.48
CA LEU A 280 2.58 5.95 14.23
C LEU A 280 1.97 6.16 15.63
N ASP A 281 1.82 7.41 16.09
CA ASP A 281 1.17 7.68 17.37
C ASP A 281 -0.35 7.56 17.22
N THR A 282 -0.93 6.52 17.84
CA THR A 282 -2.34 6.15 17.65
C THR A 282 -3.30 7.22 18.15
N ARG A 283 -2.95 8.04 19.15
CA ARG A 283 -3.87 9.05 19.66
C ARG A 283 -3.83 10.30 18.79
N GLU A 284 -2.63 10.78 18.51
CA GLU A 284 -2.43 11.99 17.71
C GLU A 284 -2.90 11.80 16.27
N ILE A 285 -2.69 10.61 15.70
CA ILE A 285 -3.10 10.33 14.32
C ILE A 285 -4.63 10.30 14.18
N GLN A 286 -5.37 9.79 15.16
CA GLN A 286 -6.84 9.75 15.08
C GLN A 286 -7.44 11.14 15.16
N ILE A 287 -6.88 12.00 16.03
CA ILE A 287 -7.23 13.41 16.11
C ILE A 287 -6.91 14.09 14.78
N TRP A 288 -5.71 13.87 14.23
CA TRP A 288 -5.31 14.45 12.95
C TRP A 288 -6.14 13.95 11.77
N ILE A 289 -6.59 12.68 11.76
CA ILE A 289 -7.49 12.16 10.71
C ILE A 289 -8.86 12.87 10.76
N ALA A 290 -9.33 13.25 11.95
CA ALA A 290 -10.61 13.93 12.10
C ALA A 290 -10.51 15.45 11.83
N GLU A 291 -9.58 16.15 12.48
CA GLU A 291 -9.69 17.60 12.72
C GLU A 291 -9.24 18.49 11.56
N GLY A 292 -8.24 18.10 10.77
CA GLY A 292 -7.93 18.86 9.54
C GLY A 292 -6.44 19.00 9.24
N PRO A 293 -6.11 19.70 8.14
CA PRO A 293 -4.74 20.02 7.75
C PRO A 293 -4.07 21.07 8.68
N ASN A 294 -2.87 21.52 8.33
CA ASN A 294 -1.95 22.42 9.07
C ASN A 294 -1.02 21.75 10.10
N THR A 295 -0.77 20.46 10.04
CA THR A 295 0.14 19.76 10.97
C THR A 295 1.33 19.20 10.21
N GLN A 296 2.55 19.36 10.73
CA GLN A 296 3.72 18.72 10.14
C GLN A 296 3.68 17.21 10.37
N LEU A 297 3.85 16.41 9.32
CA LEU A 297 3.75 14.96 9.40
C LEU A 297 5.13 14.34 9.44
N ASN A 298 5.41 13.51 10.44
CA ASN A 298 6.69 12.83 10.58
C ASN A 298 6.55 11.32 10.36
N LEU A 299 7.31 10.81 9.39
CA LEU A 299 7.43 9.38 9.11
C LEU A 299 8.76 8.83 9.65
N VAL A 300 8.70 7.83 10.53
CA VAL A 300 9.89 7.29 11.19
C VAL A 300 10.90 6.72 10.18
N GLY A 301 12.08 7.31 10.16
CA GLY A 301 13.20 6.96 9.29
C GLY A 301 13.13 7.51 7.87
N VAL A 302 12.12 8.34 7.55
CA VAL A 302 12.12 9.21 6.37
C VAL A 302 12.25 10.67 6.81
N GLY A 303 11.58 11.05 7.91
CA GLY A 303 11.56 12.39 8.50
C GLY A 303 10.25 13.12 8.20
N ASN A 304 10.28 14.45 8.25
CA ASN A 304 9.11 15.27 7.94
C ASN A 304 8.74 15.17 6.46
N LEU A 305 7.45 14.98 6.20
CA LEU A 305 6.85 15.06 4.87
C LEU A 305 6.75 16.53 4.47
N THR A 306 7.39 16.88 3.36
CA THR A 306 7.55 18.24 2.84
C THR A 306 7.31 18.30 1.32
N GLY A 307 6.69 17.27 0.73
CA GLY A 307 6.54 17.13 -0.71
C GLY A 307 7.80 16.64 -1.40
N LYS A 308 8.46 17.51 -2.17
CA LYS A 308 9.50 17.09 -3.12
C LYS A 308 10.73 16.48 -2.45
N GLU A 309 11.23 17.08 -1.37
CA GLU A 309 12.46 16.60 -0.69
C GLU A 309 12.22 15.31 0.11
N SER A 310 11.07 15.19 0.78
CA SER A 310 10.66 13.96 1.46
C SER A 310 10.39 12.82 0.49
N SER A 311 9.86 13.11 -0.70
CA SER A 311 9.67 12.12 -1.76
C SER A 311 11.00 11.48 -2.20
N LEU A 312 12.06 12.28 -2.38
CA LEU A 312 13.39 11.76 -2.71
C LEU A 312 13.97 10.89 -1.59
N ARG A 313 13.82 11.32 -0.32
CA ARG A 313 14.23 10.52 0.84
C ARG A 313 13.45 9.21 0.95
N LEU A 314 12.15 9.23 0.69
CA LEU A 314 11.29 8.05 0.69
C LEU A 314 11.71 7.06 -0.40
N LEU A 315 11.91 7.53 -1.63
CA LEU A 315 12.41 6.72 -2.75
C LEU A 315 13.74 6.04 -2.42
N ALA A 316 14.70 6.82 -1.89
CA ALA A 316 16.01 6.30 -1.49
C ALA A 316 15.92 5.24 -0.38
N GLU A 317 15.08 5.47 0.63
CA GLU A 317 14.86 4.52 1.73
C GLU A 317 14.23 3.21 1.21
N VAL A 318 13.25 3.28 0.31
CA VAL A 318 12.60 2.10 -0.29
C VAL A 318 13.61 1.28 -1.11
N SER A 319 14.39 1.93 -1.97
CA SER A 319 15.45 1.28 -2.76
C SER A 319 16.50 0.61 -1.85
N GLN A 320 16.91 1.31 -0.78
CA GLN A 320 17.81 0.77 0.23
C GLN A 320 17.23 -0.46 0.95
N ILE A 321 15.95 -0.43 1.32
CA ILE A 321 15.30 -1.55 1.98
C ILE A 321 15.31 -2.76 1.06
N PHE A 322 14.88 -2.61 -0.20
CA PHE A 322 14.83 -3.70 -1.16
C PHE A 322 16.20 -4.30 -1.48
N SER A 323 17.24 -3.48 -1.63
CA SER A 323 18.60 -3.97 -1.89
C SER A 323 19.18 -4.80 -0.74
N LYS A 324 18.78 -4.52 0.51
CA LYS A 324 19.24 -5.24 1.71
C LYS A 324 18.46 -6.55 1.97
N ARG A 325 17.32 -6.79 1.31
CA ARG A 325 16.50 -8.00 1.55
C ARG A 325 17.10 -9.24 0.89
N LYS A 326 17.27 -10.29 1.70
CA LYS A 326 17.69 -11.63 1.23
C LYS A 326 16.51 -12.49 0.77
N SER A 327 15.36 -12.40 1.45
CA SER A 327 14.12 -13.08 1.03
C SER A 327 13.59 -12.44 -0.26
N TRP A 328 13.22 -13.25 -1.25
CA TRP A 328 12.70 -12.78 -2.55
C TRP A 328 13.63 -11.75 -3.22
N SER A 329 14.94 -11.93 -3.09
CA SER A 329 15.94 -10.93 -3.54
C SER A 329 15.88 -10.62 -5.03
N GLY A 330 15.46 -11.56 -5.88
CA GLY A 330 15.23 -11.30 -7.30
C GLY A 330 14.13 -10.26 -7.51
N LEU A 331 12.95 -10.48 -6.92
CA LEU A 331 11.83 -9.55 -6.95
C LEU A 331 12.19 -8.21 -6.29
N CYS A 332 12.78 -8.24 -5.09
CA CYS A 332 13.16 -7.01 -4.39
C CYS A 332 14.15 -6.17 -5.20
N ARG A 333 15.18 -6.78 -5.81
CA ARG A 333 16.14 -6.05 -6.66
C ARG A 333 15.48 -5.50 -7.91
N GLY A 334 14.58 -6.25 -8.54
CA GLY A 334 13.81 -5.77 -9.69
C GLY A 334 12.97 -4.54 -9.31
N LEU A 335 12.24 -4.62 -8.20
CA LEU A 335 11.44 -3.50 -7.69
C LEU A 335 12.31 -2.29 -7.32
N GLY A 336 13.39 -2.49 -6.56
CA GLY A 336 14.33 -1.43 -6.20
C GLY A 336 14.93 -0.73 -7.42
N SER A 337 15.34 -1.51 -8.44
CA SER A 337 15.87 -0.95 -9.69
C SER A 337 14.87 -0.08 -10.44
N ALA A 338 13.58 -0.39 -10.39
CA ALA A 338 12.58 0.40 -11.09
C ALA A 338 12.08 1.59 -10.23
N VAL A 339 12.12 1.49 -8.90
CA VAL A 339 12.03 2.66 -8.01
C VAL A 339 13.18 3.65 -8.26
N ASP A 340 14.40 3.16 -8.46
CA ASP A 340 15.55 3.99 -8.82
C ASP A 340 15.38 4.68 -10.19
N GLN A 341 14.70 4.03 -11.15
CA GLN A 341 14.39 4.65 -12.44
C GLN A 341 13.40 5.80 -12.28
N ILE A 342 12.38 5.64 -11.44
CA ILE A 342 11.48 6.75 -11.08
C ILE A 342 12.28 7.90 -10.47
N LEU A 343 13.16 7.60 -9.52
CA LEU A 343 14.02 8.60 -8.88
C LEU A 343 14.84 9.41 -9.89
N ARG A 344 15.40 8.75 -10.91
CA ARG A 344 16.19 9.42 -11.97
C ARG A 344 15.35 10.28 -12.92
N LYS A 345 14.07 9.97 -13.09
CA LYS A 345 13.14 10.74 -13.93
C LYS A 345 12.60 11.99 -13.21
N GLN A 346 12.74 12.09 -11.89
CA GLN A 346 12.31 13.27 -11.16
C GLN A 346 13.19 14.47 -11.51
N PRO A 347 12.61 15.63 -11.87
CA PRO A 347 13.39 16.81 -12.21
C PRO A 347 14.15 17.29 -10.97
N THR A 348 15.48 17.19 -11.01
CA THR A 348 16.39 17.78 -10.03
C THR A 348 16.04 19.27 -9.88
N PRO A 349 15.99 19.84 -8.67
CA PRO A 349 16.00 21.29 -8.53
C PRO A 349 17.28 21.79 -9.22
N GLN A 350 17.13 22.54 -10.31
CA GLN A 350 18.22 23.35 -10.83
C GLN A 350 18.59 24.35 -9.72
N GLY A 351 19.64 24.03 -8.99
CA GLY A 351 20.43 25.05 -8.31
C GLY A 351 20.94 26.00 -9.39
N VAL A 352 20.68 27.29 -9.16
CA VAL A 352 21.37 28.49 -9.64
C VAL A 352 22.38 28.27 -10.79
N PRO A 353 22.26 28.97 -11.93
CA PRO A 353 23.27 28.89 -12.98
C PRO A 353 24.65 29.21 -12.39
N GLU A 354 25.51 28.20 -12.39
CA GLU A 354 26.94 28.32 -12.17
C GLU A 354 27.45 29.32 -13.20
N VAL A 355 27.69 30.55 -12.73
CA VAL A 355 28.36 31.58 -13.51
C VAL A 355 29.70 31.01 -13.91
N ALA A 356 29.85 30.78 -15.22
CA ALA A 356 31.07 30.30 -15.84
C ALA A 356 32.29 31.06 -15.29
N PRO A 357 33.41 30.40 -15.00
CA PRO A 357 34.61 31.10 -14.58
C PRO A 357 35.04 32.03 -15.71
N ALA A 358 35.03 33.33 -15.42
CA ALA A 358 35.48 34.35 -16.34
C ALA A 358 36.90 34.03 -16.80
N THR A 359 37.03 33.84 -18.11
CA THR A 359 38.27 33.74 -18.84
C THR A 359 39.12 34.97 -18.49
N ALA A 360 40.19 34.77 -17.72
CA ALA A 360 41.18 35.81 -17.49
C ALA A 360 41.96 36.03 -18.80
N THR A 361 41.54 37.05 -19.54
CA THR A 361 42.26 37.58 -20.70
C THR A 361 43.60 38.13 -20.23
N VAL A 362 44.69 37.38 -20.45
CA VAL A 362 46.06 37.88 -20.29
C VAL A 362 46.32 38.84 -21.45
N LEU A 363 46.31 40.13 -21.15
CA LEU A 363 46.68 41.18 -22.08
C LEU A 363 48.21 41.21 -22.20
N ALA A 364 48.73 40.70 -23.31
CA ALA A 364 50.12 40.84 -23.70
C ALA A 364 50.41 42.32 -24.02
N THR A 365 51.33 42.94 -23.28
CA THR A 365 51.98 44.20 -23.67
C THR A 365 53.45 43.94 -23.92
N ALA A 366 53.88 44.30 -25.12
CA ALA A 366 55.22 44.14 -25.67
C ALA A 366 56.21 45.18 -25.08
N PRO A 367 57.53 45.03 -25.32
CA PRO A 367 58.60 45.41 -24.39
C PRO A 367 59.21 46.79 -24.69
N PRO A 368 60.14 47.24 -23.82
CA PRO A 368 61.27 48.01 -24.32
C PRO A 368 62.64 47.46 -23.85
N THR A 369 63.52 47.28 -24.85
CA THR A 369 64.93 47.69 -24.91
C THR A 369 65.88 47.47 -23.72
N ALA A 370 66.92 46.68 -24.02
CA ALA A 370 68.19 46.60 -23.30
C ALA A 370 68.91 47.97 -23.20
N PRO A 371 69.91 48.11 -22.29
CA PRO A 371 71.27 47.76 -22.69
C PRO A 371 72.18 47.16 -21.59
N GLN A 372 73.18 46.41 -22.08
CA GLN A 372 74.59 46.31 -21.64
C GLN A 372 74.96 46.28 -20.15
N GLY A 373 75.79 45.29 -19.77
CA GLY A 373 76.63 45.40 -18.57
C GLY A 373 77.26 44.08 -18.11
N ASP A 374 78.49 43.87 -18.55
CA ASP A 374 79.54 42.90 -18.20
C ASP A 374 79.55 42.17 -16.83
N SER A 375 80.28 41.04 -16.87
CA SER A 375 81.07 40.38 -15.81
C SER A 375 80.51 39.02 -15.35
N ASN A 376 81.17 37.90 -15.70
CA ASN A 376 82.18 37.20 -14.89
C ASN A 376 81.75 37.09 -13.40
N THR A 377 81.66 35.93 -12.76
CA THR A 377 82.77 35.01 -12.47
C THR A 377 82.19 33.80 -11.68
N GLN A 378 82.65 32.58 -12.04
CA GLN A 378 83.09 31.44 -11.20
C GLN A 378 82.31 30.90 -9.97
N VAL A 379 82.26 29.55 -9.94
CA VAL A 379 82.61 28.59 -8.83
C VAL A 379 81.61 28.56 -7.64
N ALA A 380 81.12 27.41 -7.16
CA ALA A 380 81.69 26.07 -7.04
C ALA A 380 80.66 24.95 -7.28
#